data_AF-A0A8K0HM52-F1
#
_entry.id   AF-A0A8K0HM52-F1
#
_cell.length_a   1.000
_cell.length_b   1.000
_cell.length_c   1.000
_cell.angle_alpha   90.00
_cell.angle_beta   90.00
_cell.angle_gamma   90.00
#
_symmetry.space_group_name_H-M   'P 1'
#
loop_
_entity.id
_entity.type
_entity.pdbx_description
1 polymer ?
#
loop_
_entity_poly.entity_id
_entity_poly.type
_entity_poly.pdbx_seq_one_letter_code
_entity_poly.pdbx_strand_id
1 'polypeptide(L)'
;MGIDLVAGGKSKKTKRTAPKSDDVYLNLLVKLYRFLGRRTGSKFNAVILKRLFMSKVNKAPLSLSRLIRFMQGKENKIAVVVGTVTDDIRAYEVPPMKVTALRFTETARARIEKAGGECLTFDQLALRAPLGQNTVLLRGPKNAREAVKHFGPAPGVPHSHTKPYVRSNGRKFERARGRRNSKGFRHVRVPSTGSCAYPTLQGAKLIDLPKIALKAATANASAIQKQISAMQMQDSHTDLKKNLADCKENYQSAVSQLEKSDNVLAIGNKLSGSGSTPASSSTSVPSPTSASAPAASTSTPSSRTVSAPTCKPA
;
A
#
# COMPACT_ATOMS: atom_id res chain seq x y z
N MET A 1 50.17 14.46 -33.82
CA MET A 1 49.10 15.18 -33.09
C MET A 1 48.55 14.25 -32.02
N GLY A 2 48.66 14.59 -30.74
CA GLY A 2 48.04 13.80 -29.66
C GLY A 2 46.54 14.05 -29.61
N ILE A 3 45.74 12.99 -29.48
CA ILE A 3 44.28 13.10 -29.31
C ILE A 3 44.02 13.44 -27.84
N ASP A 4 43.41 14.60 -27.57
CA ASP A 4 42.96 14.94 -26.22
C ASP A 4 41.69 14.14 -25.90
N LEU A 5 41.85 13.13 -25.05
CA LEU A 5 40.78 12.23 -24.66
C LEU A 5 40.37 12.55 -23.22
N VAL A 6 39.09 12.85 -23.02
CA VAL A 6 38.49 13.02 -21.69
C VAL A 6 38.80 11.80 -20.82
N ALA A 7 39.47 12.02 -19.68
CA ALA A 7 39.96 10.97 -18.78
C ALA A 7 40.84 9.89 -19.46
N GLY A 8 41.59 10.26 -20.50
CA GLY A 8 42.51 9.36 -21.22
C GLY A 8 41.82 8.24 -22.00
N GLY A 9 40.53 8.39 -22.34
CA GLY A 9 39.76 7.47 -23.18
C GLY A 9 39.37 6.14 -22.51
N LYS A 10 39.73 5.90 -21.25
CA LYS A 10 39.45 4.66 -20.52
C LYS A 10 38.26 4.83 -19.57
N SER A 11 37.22 4.03 -19.75
CA SER A 11 36.08 4.00 -18.83
C SER A 11 36.25 2.94 -17.73
N LYS A 12 36.28 3.38 -16.45
CA LYS A 12 36.37 2.48 -15.29
C LYS A 12 35.01 1.90 -14.95
N LYS A 13 34.92 0.57 -14.83
CA LYS A 13 33.69 -0.13 -14.40
C LYS A 13 33.63 -0.27 -12.87
N THR A 14 32.89 0.60 -12.19
CA THR A 14 32.72 0.60 -10.72
C THR A 14 31.65 -0.41 -10.23
N LYS A 15 31.58 -1.61 -10.82
CA LYS A 15 30.60 -2.64 -10.45
C LYS A 15 31.28 -3.98 -10.22
N ARG A 16 30.70 -4.80 -9.34
CA ARG A 16 31.18 -6.17 -9.11
C ARG A 16 30.90 -7.04 -10.34
N THR A 17 31.93 -7.73 -10.80
CA THR A 17 31.90 -8.67 -11.94
C THR A 17 31.82 -10.13 -11.49
N ALA A 18 32.19 -10.42 -10.24
CA ALA A 18 32.16 -11.73 -9.61
C ALA A 18 31.73 -11.60 -8.14
N PRO A 19 31.21 -12.68 -7.51
CA PRO A 19 31.02 -12.70 -6.07
C PRO A 19 32.38 -12.61 -5.35
N LYS A 20 32.42 -11.95 -4.19
CA LYS A 20 33.61 -11.93 -3.31
C LYS A 20 33.61 -13.11 -2.32
N SER A 21 32.53 -13.88 -2.26
CA SER A 21 32.34 -14.94 -1.28
C SER A 21 32.96 -16.25 -1.74
N ASP A 22 33.51 -17.01 -0.81
CA ASP A 22 34.11 -18.34 -1.06
C ASP A 22 33.09 -19.50 -0.96
N ASP A 23 31.80 -19.18 -0.77
CA ASP A 23 30.70 -20.15 -0.73
C ASP A 23 30.57 -20.88 -2.07
N VAL A 24 30.86 -22.19 -2.05
CA VAL A 24 30.85 -23.07 -3.22
C VAL A 24 29.48 -23.08 -3.90
N TYR A 25 28.39 -23.14 -3.14
CA TYR A 25 27.03 -23.20 -3.70
C TYR A 25 26.66 -21.90 -4.41
N LEU A 26 27.04 -20.76 -3.84
CA LEU A 26 26.84 -19.46 -4.50
C LEU A 26 27.65 -19.36 -5.80
N ASN A 27 28.87 -19.88 -5.80
CA ASN A 27 29.74 -19.88 -6.98
C ASN A 27 29.21 -20.78 -8.09
N LEU A 28 28.66 -21.95 -7.77
CA LEU A 28 27.98 -22.83 -8.73
C LEU A 28 26.73 -22.17 -9.31
N LEU A 29 25.90 -21.56 -8.46
CA LEU A 29 24.69 -20.85 -8.89
C LEU A 29 25.04 -19.68 -9.81
N VAL A 30 26.10 -18.93 -9.50
CA VAL A 30 26.63 -17.88 -10.37
C VAL A 30 27.06 -18.43 -11.73
N LYS A 31 27.76 -19.57 -11.77
CA LYS A 31 28.18 -20.21 -13.03
C LYS A 31 26.95 -20.56 -13.89
N LEU A 32 25.92 -21.13 -13.27
CA LEU A 32 24.64 -21.46 -13.91
C LEU A 32 23.95 -20.21 -14.49
N TYR A 33 23.73 -19.17 -13.68
CA TYR A 33 23.05 -17.95 -14.16
C TYR A 33 23.90 -17.13 -15.14
N ARG A 34 25.23 -17.27 -15.10
CA ARG A 34 26.14 -16.71 -16.10
C ARG A 34 26.07 -17.47 -17.42
N PHE A 35 25.84 -18.79 -17.39
CA PHE A 35 25.56 -19.57 -18.60
C PHE A 35 24.20 -19.17 -19.18
N LEU A 36 23.13 -19.18 -18.36
CA LEU A 36 21.79 -18.79 -18.80
C LEU A 36 21.74 -17.38 -19.36
N GLY A 37 22.32 -16.40 -18.67
CA GLY A 37 22.34 -15.00 -19.11
C GLY A 37 23.09 -14.77 -20.42
N ARG A 38 24.07 -15.62 -20.76
CA ARG A 38 24.78 -15.57 -22.04
C ARG A 38 24.01 -16.24 -23.17
N ARG A 39 23.35 -17.38 -22.90
CA ARG A 39 22.70 -18.20 -23.94
C ARG A 39 21.26 -17.80 -24.25
N THR A 40 20.50 -17.37 -23.24
CA THR A 40 19.05 -17.10 -23.40
C THR A 40 18.75 -15.67 -23.85
N GLY A 41 19.66 -14.71 -23.62
CA GLY A 41 19.42 -13.29 -23.88
C GLY A 41 18.36 -12.63 -22.98
N SER A 42 17.83 -13.33 -21.96
CA SER A 42 16.77 -12.77 -21.11
C SER A 42 17.31 -11.70 -20.14
N LYS A 43 16.65 -10.54 -20.11
CA LYS A 43 16.99 -9.44 -19.17
C LYS A 43 16.84 -9.88 -17.71
N PHE A 44 15.90 -10.79 -17.44
CA PHE A 44 15.67 -11.34 -16.11
C PHE A 44 16.91 -12.03 -15.53
N ASN A 45 17.54 -12.94 -16.29
CA ASN A 45 18.73 -13.67 -15.86
C ASN A 45 19.93 -12.73 -15.66
N ALA A 46 20.09 -11.72 -16.52
CA ALA A 46 21.11 -10.69 -16.35
C ALA A 46 20.94 -9.90 -15.04
N VAL A 47 19.70 -9.62 -14.64
CA VAL A 47 19.41 -8.94 -13.37
C VAL A 47 19.68 -9.86 -12.17
N ILE A 48 19.28 -11.14 -12.22
CA ILE A 48 19.58 -12.11 -11.15
C ILE A 48 21.08 -12.23 -10.96
N LEU A 49 21.85 -12.44 -12.04
CA LEU A 49 23.31 -12.55 -11.99
C LEU A 49 23.94 -11.33 -11.31
N LYS A 50 23.50 -10.12 -11.69
CA LYS A 50 23.98 -8.88 -11.06
C LYS A 50 23.64 -8.82 -9.57
N ARG A 51 22.49 -9.34 -9.14
CA ARG A 51 22.06 -9.37 -7.73
C ARG A 51 22.81 -10.42 -6.92
N LEU A 52 23.21 -11.55 -7.51
CA LEU A 52 24.02 -12.57 -6.84
C LEU A 52 25.39 -12.03 -6.42
N PHE A 53 26.02 -11.20 -7.27
CA PHE A 53 27.30 -10.53 -6.98
C PHE A 53 27.23 -9.48 -5.88
N MET A 54 26.04 -9.01 -5.53
CA MET A 54 25.88 -7.97 -4.52
C MET A 54 26.33 -8.45 -3.14
N SER A 55 26.77 -7.50 -2.31
CA SER A 55 27.09 -7.76 -0.90
C SER A 55 25.84 -8.10 -0.08
N LYS A 56 26.03 -8.72 1.10
CA LYS A 56 24.96 -9.03 2.06
C LYS A 56 24.07 -7.82 2.37
N VAL A 57 24.69 -6.65 2.56
CA VAL A 57 24.01 -5.36 2.76
C VAL A 57 22.96 -5.05 1.69
N ASN A 58 23.27 -5.37 0.43
CA ASN A 58 22.42 -5.07 -0.72
C ASN A 58 21.39 -6.18 -0.99
N LYS A 59 21.63 -7.38 -0.48
CA LYS A 59 20.69 -8.53 -0.45
C LYS A 59 19.82 -8.45 0.81
N ALA A 60 19.05 -7.37 0.91
CA ALA A 60 18.19 -7.10 2.06
C ALA A 60 17.10 -8.18 2.20
N PRO A 61 16.77 -8.62 3.43
CA PRO A 61 15.72 -9.60 3.67
C PRO A 61 14.34 -9.04 3.31
N LEU A 62 13.41 -9.94 2.97
CA LEU A 62 12.03 -9.60 2.63
C LEU A 62 11.09 -10.40 3.55
N SER A 63 10.19 -9.72 4.25
CA SER A 63 9.24 -10.36 5.16
C SER A 63 8.03 -10.94 4.43
N LEU A 64 7.42 -12.00 4.98
CA LEU A 64 6.20 -12.61 4.42
C LEU A 64 5.06 -11.60 4.22
N SER A 65 4.80 -10.76 5.22
CA SER A 65 3.78 -9.69 5.11
C SER A 65 3.97 -8.81 3.88
N ARG A 66 5.23 -8.52 3.51
CA ARG A 66 5.54 -7.68 2.37
C ARG A 66 5.52 -8.45 1.05
N LEU A 67 5.84 -9.75 1.07
CA LEU A 67 5.62 -10.64 -0.07
C LEU A 67 4.14 -10.72 -0.43
N ILE A 68 3.27 -10.95 0.56
CA ILE A 68 1.82 -11.04 0.38
C ILE A 68 1.31 -9.78 -0.32
N ARG A 69 1.65 -8.60 0.18
CA ARG A 69 1.26 -7.32 -0.44
C ARG A 69 1.73 -7.16 -1.89
N PHE A 70 2.91 -7.66 -2.23
CA PHE A 70 3.42 -7.56 -3.60
C PHE A 70 2.83 -8.63 -4.55
N MET A 71 2.34 -9.74 -3.99
CA MET A 71 1.73 -10.86 -4.72
C MET A 71 0.21 -10.77 -4.85
N GLN A 72 -0.43 -9.81 -4.18
CA GLN A 72 -1.83 -9.48 -4.41
C GLN A 72 -2.09 -9.23 -5.92
N GLY A 73 -3.06 -9.95 -6.48
CA GLY A 73 -3.39 -9.93 -7.92
C GLY A 73 -2.40 -10.64 -8.84
N LYS A 74 -1.42 -11.38 -8.30
CA LYS A 74 -0.36 -12.07 -9.05
C LYS A 74 -0.11 -13.49 -8.54
N GLU A 75 -1.17 -14.17 -8.15
CA GLU A 75 -1.12 -15.47 -7.46
C GLU A 75 -0.54 -16.59 -8.34
N ASN A 76 -0.74 -16.52 -9.66
CA ASN A 76 -0.25 -17.49 -10.62
C ASN A 76 1.26 -17.39 -10.91
N LYS A 77 1.96 -16.40 -10.33
CA LYS A 77 3.37 -16.11 -10.64
C LYS A 77 4.28 -16.52 -9.49
N ILE A 78 5.52 -16.89 -9.85
CA ILE A 78 6.54 -17.23 -8.86
C ILE A 78 7.20 -15.95 -8.33
N ALA A 79 7.19 -15.76 -7.01
CA ALA A 79 7.85 -14.66 -6.34
C ALA A 79 9.35 -14.94 -6.22
N VAL A 80 10.22 -14.14 -6.85
CA VAL A 80 11.67 -14.38 -6.84
C VAL A 80 12.38 -13.32 -6.01
N VAL A 81 13.07 -13.75 -4.95
CA VAL A 81 13.81 -12.88 -4.03
C VAL A 81 15.29 -13.28 -4.00
N VAL A 82 16.16 -12.41 -4.52
CA VAL A 82 17.62 -12.61 -4.40
C VAL A 82 18.10 -12.12 -3.03
N GLY A 83 17.74 -12.87 -1.99
CA GLY A 83 17.97 -12.55 -0.58
C GLY A 83 17.34 -13.58 0.34
N THR A 84 17.19 -13.22 1.62
CA THR A 84 16.54 -14.06 2.62
C THR A 84 15.06 -13.69 2.73
N VAL A 85 14.19 -14.70 2.82
CA VAL A 85 12.79 -14.51 3.20
C VAL A 85 12.65 -14.80 4.68
N THR A 86 12.07 -13.86 5.42
CA THR A 86 11.88 -13.94 6.87
C THR A 86 10.40 -14.03 7.21
N ASP A 87 10.09 -14.73 8.30
CA ASP A 87 8.74 -14.76 8.84
C ASP A 87 8.32 -13.38 9.37
N ASP A 88 7.01 -13.16 9.46
CA ASP A 88 6.41 -11.99 10.10
C ASP A 88 5.20 -12.45 10.91
N ILE A 89 5.35 -12.46 12.24
CA ILE A 89 4.33 -12.91 13.19
C ILE A 89 3.03 -12.10 13.06
N ARG A 90 3.12 -10.86 12.55
CA ARG A 90 1.98 -9.96 12.37
C ARG A 90 1.06 -10.34 11.21
N ALA A 91 1.58 -11.08 10.22
CA ALA A 91 0.70 -11.70 9.23
C ALA A 91 0.08 -12.91 9.89
N TYR A 92 -1.24 -12.93 10.06
CA TYR A 92 -1.93 -14.08 10.64
C TYR A 92 -2.03 -15.21 9.61
N GLU A 93 -2.56 -14.88 8.43
CA GLU A 93 -2.77 -15.82 7.35
C GLU A 93 -1.75 -15.60 6.22
N VAL A 94 -1.19 -16.70 5.73
CA VAL A 94 -0.29 -16.69 4.58
C VAL A 94 -1.04 -17.39 3.43
N PRO A 95 -1.29 -16.71 2.31
CA PRO A 95 -1.92 -17.34 1.15
C PRO A 95 -0.94 -18.31 0.48
N PRO A 96 -1.44 -19.37 -0.19
CA PRO A 96 -0.61 -20.30 -0.94
C PRO A 96 0.12 -19.53 -2.05
N MET A 97 1.45 -19.58 -2.03
CA MET A 97 2.26 -18.93 -3.05
C MET A 97 3.56 -19.68 -3.31
N LYS A 98 4.09 -19.55 -4.52
CA LYS A 98 5.37 -20.13 -4.93
C LYS A 98 6.47 -19.08 -4.77
N VAL A 99 7.40 -19.32 -3.86
CA VAL A 99 8.47 -18.36 -3.53
C VAL A 99 9.82 -18.99 -3.82
N THR A 100 10.64 -18.31 -4.60
CA THR A 100 12.06 -18.63 -4.77
C THR A 100 12.92 -17.66 -3.99
N ALA A 101 13.82 -18.16 -3.14
CA ALA A 101 14.77 -17.33 -2.41
C ALA A 101 16.15 -17.97 -2.28
N LEU A 102 17.16 -17.19 -1.89
CA LEU A 102 18.49 -17.74 -1.58
C LEU A 102 18.47 -18.49 -0.25
N ARG A 103 17.71 -17.97 0.72
CA ARG A 103 17.56 -18.55 2.06
C ARG A 103 16.14 -18.29 2.56
N PHE A 104 15.58 -19.27 3.26
CA PHE A 104 14.35 -19.14 4.03
C PHE A 104 14.70 -19.31 5.50
N THR A 105 14.09 -18.52 6.38
CA THR A 105 14.04 -18.87 7.79
C THR A 105 13.15 -20.09 7.96
N GLU A 106 13.48 -21.00 8.87
CA GLU A 106 12.74 -22.24 9.11
C GLU A 106 11.26 -21.99 9.39
N THR A 107 10.97 -20.99 10.22
CA THR A 107 9.61 -20.55 10.54
C THR A 107 8.84 -20.09 9.29
N ALA A 108 9.49 -19.33 8.40
CA ALA A 108 8.85 -18.88 7.16
C ALA A 108 8.58 -20.04 6.21
N ARG A 109 9.52 -21.01 6.11
CA ARG A 109 9.35 -22.21 5.30
C ARG A 109 8.16 -23.03 5.78
N ALA A 110 8.12 -23.34 7.08
CA ALA A 110 7.03 -24.11 7.68
C ALA A 110 5.65 -23.43 7.48
N ARG A 111 5.58 -22.10 7.57
CA ARG A 111 4.33 -21.36 7.35
C ARG A 111 3.87 -21.35 5.88
N ILE A 112 4.80 -21.20 4.94
CA ILE A 112 4.47 -21.27 3.50
C ILE A 112 3.99 -22.67 3.13
N GLU A 113 4.71 -23.71 3.58
CA GLU A 113 4.35 -25.12 3.32
C GLU A 113 3.02 -25.49 3.99
N LYS A 114 2.79 -25.05 5.23
CA LYS A 114 1.49 -25.23 5.92
C LYS A 114 0.33 -24.58 5.19
N ALA A 115 0.56 -23.45 4.52
CA ALA A 115 -0.42 -22.78 3.70
C ALA A 115 -0.65 -23.46 2.33
N GLY A 116 0.06 -24.55 2.01
CA GLY A 116 0.03 -25.20 0.70
C GLY A 116 0.84 -24.46 -0.38
N GLY A 117 1.74 -23.56 0.02
CA GLY A 117 2.68 -22.90 -0.87
C GLY A 117 3.95 -23.74 -1.12
N GLU A 118 4.78 -23.30 -2.06
CA GLU A 118 6.03 -23.97 -2.42
C GLU A 118 7.24 -23.07 -2.15
N CYS A 119 8.22 -23.57 -1.38
CA CYS A 119 9.52 -22.94 -1.22
C CYS A 119 10.53 -23.51 -2.23
N LEU A 120 10.98 -22.67 -3.17
CA LEU A 120 11.88 -23.05 -4.26
C LEU A 120 13.28 -22.52 -4.07
N THR A 121 14.25 -23.28 -4.57
CA THR A 121 15.63 -22.83 -4.74
C THR A 121 15.84 -22.23 -6.14
N PHE A 122 16.98 -21.55 -6.34
CA PHE A 122 17.28 -20.88 -7.60
C PHE A 122 17.65 -21.84 -8.73
N ASP A 123 18.24 -22.99 -8.40
CA ASP A 123 18.47 -24.12 -9.32
C ASP A 123 17.13 -24.72 -9.77
N GLN A 124 16.18 -24.98 -8.86
CA GLN A 124 14.83 -25.42 -9.22
C GLN A 124 14.09 -24.39 -10.08
N LEU A 125 14.24 -23.10 -9.78
CA LEU A 125 13.66 -22.04 -10.62
C LEU A 125 14.24 -22.06 -12.03
N ALA A 126 15.54 -22.29 -12.18
CA ALA A 126 16.19 -22.36 -13.49
C ALA A 126 15.68 -23.53 -14.33
N LEU A 127 15.34 -24.66 -13.71
CA LEU A 127 14.71 -25.80 -14.38
C LEU A 127 13.27 -25.48 -14.83
N ARG A 128 12.48 -24.84 -13.96
CA ARG A 128 11.07 -24.52 -14.26
C ARG A 128 10.90 -23.38 -15.26
N ALA A 129 11.68 -22.32 -15.13
CA ALA A 129 11.52 -21.09 -15.89
C ALA A 129 12.89 -20.50 -16.30
N PRO A 130 13.62 -21.15 -17.24
CA PRO A 130 14.96 -20.70 -17.64
C PRO A 130 14.97 -19.31 -18.29
N LEU A 131 13.85 -18.88 -18.87
CA LEU A 131 13.67 -17.53 -19.42
C LEU A 131 13.19 -16.50 -18.38
N GLY A 132 12.67 -16.94 -17.23
CA GLY A 132 12.03 -16.09 -16.22
C GLY A 132 10.57 -15.73 -16.51
N GLN A 133 9.88 -16.47 -17.38
CA GLN A 133 8.46 -16.27 -17.65
C GLN A 133 7.62 -16.56 -16.40
N ASN A 134 6.50 -15.84 -16.23
CA ASN A 134 5.59 -15.97 -15.09
C ASN A 134 6.27 -15.80 -13.71
N THR A 135 7.34 -15.01 -13.65
CA THR A 135 8.02 -14.66 -12.40
C THR A 135 7.87 -13.18 -12.06
N VAL A 136 7.95 -12.87 -10.77
CA VAL A 136 8.00 -11.49 -10.27
C VAL A 136 9.25 -11.31 -9.44
N LEU A 137 10.19 -10.50 -9.94
CA LEU A 137 11.45 -10.26 -9.26
C LEU A 137 11.31 -9.17 -8.20
N LEU A 138 11.33 -9.57 -6.94
CA LEU A 138 11.18 -8.68 -5.78
C LEU A 138 12.52 -8.35 -5.12
N ARG A 139 12.54 -7.31 -4.29
CA ARG A 139 13.71 -6.91 -3.50
C ARG A 139 13.28 -6.37 -2.15
N GLY A 140 14.03 -6.74 -1.10
CA GLY A 140 13.85 -6.18 0.24
C GLY A 140 14.21 -4.69 0.33
N PRO A 141 13.73 -3.99 1.36
CA PRO A 141 13.99 -2.56 1.56
C PRO A 141 15.45 -2.32 1.98
N LYS A 142 16.30 -1.90 1.03
CA LYS A 142 17.74 -1.64 1.27
C LYS A 142 18.03 -0.47 2.22
N ASN A 143 17.21 0.58 2.19
CA ASN A 143 17.45 1.85 2.88
C ASN A 143 16.85 1.90 4.28
N ALA A 144 16.13 0.86 4.71
CA ALA A 144 15.46 0.83 6.03
C ALA A 144 16.42 0.54 7.21
N ARG A 145 17.69 0.26 6.91
CA ARG A 145 18.72 -0.09 7.91
C ARG A 145 19.12 1.12 8.75
N GLU A 146 19.51 0.88 9.99
CA GLU A 146 19.92 1.93 10.92
C GLU A 146 21.09 2.77 10.41
N ALA A 147 22.14 2.15 9.87
CA ALA A 147 23.29 2.88 9.32
C ALA A 147 22.90 3.92 8.26
N VAL A 148 21.88 3.63 7.44
CA VAL A 148 21.42 4.54 6.38
C VAL A 148 20.73 5.78 6.96
N LYS A 149 20.17 5.70 8.18
CA LYS A 149 19.57 6.85 8.86
C LYS A 149 20.60 7.92 9.22
N HIS A 150 21.87 7.56 9.33
CA HIS A 150 22.98 8.46 9.63
C HIS A 150 23.63 9.06 8.38
N PHE A 151 23.18 8.67 7.18
CA PHE A 151 23.71 9.20 5.92
C PHE A 151 22.85 10.36 5.41
N GLY A 152 23.44 11.16 4.51
CA GLY A 152 22.80 12.33 3.92
C GLY A 152 23.37 13.64 4.49
N PRO A 153 22.63 14.75 4.39
CA PRO A 153 23.06 16.05 4.92
C PRO A 153 23.43 15.97 6.40
N ALA A 154 24.42 16.73 6.84
CA ALA A 154 24.89 16.69 8.22
C ALA A 154 23.75 17.00 9.22
N PRO A 155 23.75 16.34 10.41
CA PRO A 155 22.70 16.53 11.40
C PRO A 155 22.74 17.96 11.96
N GLY A 156 21.74 18.77 11.64
CA GLY A 156 21.73 20.20 11.98
C GLY A 156 21.77 21.11 10.76
N VAL A 157 21.90 20.60 9.55
CA VAL A 157 21.56 21.40 8.37
C VAL A 157 20.03 21.60 8.36
N PRO A 158 19.50 22.80 8.06
CA PRO A 158 18.06 22.98 7.85
C PRO A 158 17.52 21.92 6.87
N HIS A 159 16.34 21.37 7.13
CA HIS A 159 15.74 20.28 6.33
C HIS A 159 16.49 18.93 6.34
N SER A 160 17.49 18.74 7.22
CA SER A 160 18.10 17.42 7.42
C SER A 160 17.23 16.51 8.28
N HIS A 161 17.08 15.24 7.85
CA HIS A 161 16.43 14.16 8.60
C HIS A 161 17.43 13.11 9.13
N THR A 162 18.72 13.42 9.03
CA THR A 162 19.81 12.52 9.40
C THR A 162 19.87 12.33 10.91
N LYS A 163 19.90 11.08 11.35
CA LYS A 163 20.06 10.70 12.76
C LYS A 163 21.49 11.07 13.21
N PRO A 164 21.68 11.85 14.28
CA PRO A 164 23.02 12.10 14.82
C PRO A 164 23.61 10.84 15.48
N TYR A 165 24.94 10.74 15.50
CA TYR A 165 25.65 9.72 16.28
C TYR A 165 25.76 10.18 17.72
N VAL A 166 24.86 9.70 18.58
CA VAL A 166 24.79 10.07 19.99
C VAL A 166 25.20 8.89 20.86
N ARG A 167 25.93 9.13 21.95
CA ARG A 167 26.36 8.08 22.90
C ARG A 167 25.19 7.30 23.51
N SER A 168 24.12 8.00 23.88
CA SER A 168 22.92 7.39 24.47
C SER A 168 21.67 8.22 24.21
N ASN A 169 20.52 7.61 24.40
CA ASN A 169 19.24 8.30 24.28
C ASN A 169 18.90 8.98 25.62
N GLY A 170 18.49 10.25 25.60
CA GLY A 170 18.02 10.92 26.81
C GLY A 170 17.93 12.43 26.66
N ARG A 171 17.33 13.11 27.66
CA ARG A 171 17.22 14.59 27.68
C ARG A 171 18.60 15.27 27.70
N LYS A 172 19.59 14.65 28.34
CA LYS A 172 20.93 15.20 28.55
C LYS A 172 21.82 15.13 27.29
N PHE A 173 21.48 14.31 26.30
CA PHE A 173 22.34 14.05 25.14
C PHE A 173 21.78 14.73 23.88
N GLU A 174 22.50 15.73 23.35
CA GLU A 174 22.25 16.38 22.04
C GLU A 174 20.80 16.84 21.75
N ARG A 175 20.06 17.28 22.78
CA ARG A 175 18.66 17.79 22.68
C ARG A 175 18.48 19.27 23.09
N ALA A 176 19.56 19.99 23.36
CA ALA A 176 19.52 21.38 23.82
C ALA A 176 19.60 22.37 22.64
N ARG A 177 20.76 23.01 22.44
CA ARG A 177 20.99 24.01 21.39
C ARG A 177 20.83 23.40 20.00
N GLY A 178 20.22 24.13 19.07
CA GLY A 178 20.02 23.68 17.67
C GLY A 178 18.86 22.69 17.47
N ARG A 179 18.20 22.23 18.55
CA ARG A 179 17.05 21.31 18.48
C ARG A 179 15.75 21.92 18.99
N ARG A 180 15.81 23.00 19.78
CA ARG A 180 14.67 23.66 20.42
C ARG A 180 14.76 25.17 20.26
N ASN A 181 13.62 25.82 20.03
CA ASN A 181 13.56 27.29 19.87
C ASN A 181 14.05 28.01 21.13
N SER A 182 13.74 27.48 22.31
CA SER A 182 14.07 28.07 23.61
C SER A 182 15.58 28.06 23.96
N LYS A 183 16.44 27.44 23.14
CA LYS A 183 17.88 27.31 23.41
C LYS A 183 18.68 27.77 22.20
N GLY A 184 18.57 29.06 21.88
CA GLY A 184 19.31 29.76 20.84
C GLY A 184 18.61 29.73 19.49
N PHE A 185 18.64 28.58 18.81
CA PHE A 185 17.97 28.40 17.53
C PHE A 185 17.51 26.96 17.35
N ARG A 186 16.56 26.75 16.44
CA ARG A 186 16.14 25.42 16.00
C ARG A 186 16.28 25.34 14.51
N HIS A 187 16.94 24.31 14.03
CA HIS A 187 16.86 23.99 12.61
C HIS A 187 15.42 23.61 12.29
N VAL A 188 14.81 24.40 11.41
CA VAL A 188 13.43 24.17 10.95
C VAL A 188 13.37 22.77 10.37
N ARG A 189 12.72 21.88 11.12
CA ARG A 189 12.20 20.64 10.57
C ARG A 189 10.89 21.06 9.92
N VAL A 190 10.86 21.15 8.60
CA VAL A 190 9.57 21.03 7.92
C VAL A 190 9.10 19.62 8.29
N PRO A 191 7.93 19.46 8.92
CA PRO A 191 7.39 18.13 9.12
C PRO A 191 7.32 17.49 7.74
N SER A 192 7.85 16.28 7.56
CA SER A 192 7.57 15.49 6.36
C SER A 192 6.11 15.05 6.46
N THR A 193 5.22 15.99 6.21
CA THR A 193 3.79 15.78 6.09
C THR A 193 3.57 15.04 4.78
N GLY A 194 3.56 13.71 4.88
CA GLY A 194 2.53 12.91 4.22
C GLY A 194 1.15 13.12 4.86
N SER A 195 0.84 14.34 5.29
CA SER A 195 -0.50 14.81 5.54
C SER A 195 -0.73 15.90 4.50
N CYS A 196 -1.69 15.68 3.61
CA CYS A 196 -2.28 16.74 2.82
C CYS A 196 -2.54 17.94 3.73
N ALA A 197 -1.68 18.95 3.66
CA ALA A 197 -2.08 20.29 3.99
C ALA A 197 -3.03 20.68 2.87
N TYR A 198 -4.32 20.44 3.07
CA TYR A 198 -5.32 21.23 2.37
C TYR A 198 -4.95 22.69 2.64
N PRO A 199 -4.97 23.57 1.61
CA PRO A 199 -4.88 24.98 1.88
C PRO A 199 -6.02 25.30 2.85
N THR A 200 -5.67 25.77 4.05
CA THR A 200 -6.67 26.35 4.94
C THR A 200 -7.19 27.56 4.19
N LEU A 201 -8.38 27.41 3.61
CA LEU A 201 -9.17 28.50 3.10
C LEU A 201 -9.48 29.40 4.30
N GLN A 202 -8.59 30.35 4.56
CA GLN A 202 -8.96 31.55 5.28
C GLN A 202 -10.11 32.18 4.50
N GLY A 203 -11.34 32.04 5.01
CA GLY A 203 -12.46 32.87 4.59
C GLY A 203 -13.66 32.22 3.90
N ALA A 204 -14.03 30.97 4.20
CA ALA A 204 -15.40 30.51 3.93
C ALA A 204 -16.00 29.88 5.19
N LYS A 205 -17.08 30.47 5.72
CA LYS A 205 -17.79 29.93 6.88
C LYS A 205 -18.35 28.55 6.52
N LEU A 206 -18.28 27.61 7.45
CA LEU A 206 -18.77 26.22 7.32
C LEU A 206 -20.25 26.13 6.86
N ILE A 207 -20.99 27.22 7.01
CA ILE A 207 -22.40 27.42 6.66
C ILE A 207 -22.62 27.53 5.14
N ASP A 208 -21.59 27.91 4.37
CA ASP A 208 -21.71 28.20 2.93
C ASP A 208 -21.28 27.01 2.04
N LEU A 209 -20.67 25.98 2.62
CA LEU A 209 -20.28 24.74 1.93
C LEU A 209 -21.42 24.07 1.12
N PRO A 210 -22.65 23.91 1.65
CA PRO A 210 -23.73 23.33 0.86
C PRO A 210 -24.12 24.21 -0.33
N LYS A 211 -24.13 25.54 -0.18
CA LYS A 211 -24.44 26.48 -1.28
C LYS A 211 -23.37 26.48 -2.36
N ILE A 212 -22.09 26.37 -1.98
CA ILE A 212 -20.97 26.28 -2.91
C ILE A 212 -21.02 24.94 -3.68
N ALA A 213 -21.33 23.84 -2.98
CA ALA A 213 -21.51 22.53 -3.61
C ALA A 213 -22.69 22.52 -4.59
N LEU A 214 -23.83 23.12 -4.21
CA LEU A 214 -25.00 23.25 -5.08
C LEU A 214 -24.70 24.11 -6.32
N LYS A 215 -23.99 25.24 -6.16
CA LYS A 215 -23.58 26.11 -7.27
C LYS A 215 -22.58 25.43 -8.22
N ALA A 216 -21.67 24.62 -7.69
CA ALA A 216 -20.75 23.83 -8.51
C ALA A 216 -21.48 22.70 -9.26
N ALA A 217 -22.44 22.04 -8.60
CA ALA A 217 -23.27 21.02 -9.22
C ALA A 217 -24.10 21.58 -10.38
N THR A 218 -24.81 22.70 -10.18
CA THR A 218 -25.63 23.33 -11.24
C THR A 218 -24.80 23.84 -12.42
N ALA A 219 -23.60 24.38 -12.16
CA ALA A 219 -22.67 24.79 -13.22
C ALA A 219 -22.23 23.62 -14.09
N ASN A 220 -21.78 22.51 -13.48
CA ASN A 220 -21.37 21.30 -14.19
C ASN A 220 -22.52 20.67 -14.98
N ALA A 221 -23.70 20.66 -14.38
CA ALA A 221 -24.91 20.11 -14.94
C ALA A 221 -25.35 20.90 -16.21
N SER A 222 -25.28 22.24 -16.18
CA SER A 222 -25.50 23.10 -17.36
C SER A 222 -24.42 22.96 -18.45
N ALA A 223 -23.18 22.68 -18.08
CA ALA A 223 -22.09 22.42 -19.02
C ALA A 223 -22.29 21.09 -19.76
N ILE A 224 -22.71 20.05 -19.04
CA ILE A 224 -23.08 18.75 -19.63
C ILE A 224 -24.29 18.90 -20.56
N GLN A 225 -25.31 19.68 -20.17
CA GLN A 225 -26.45 19.96 -21.05
C GLN A 225 -26.03 20.68 -22.35
N LYS A 226 -25.10 21.64 -22.26
CA LYS A 226 -24.54 22.32 -23.44
C LYS A 226 -23.76 21.36 -24.34
N GLN A 227 -22.99 20.44 -23.76
CA GLN A 227 -22.28 19.39 -24.50
C GLN A 227 -23.25 18.42 -25.18
N ILE A 228 -24.31 18.01 -24.48
CA ILE A 228 -25.37 17.15 -25.02
C ILE A 228 -26.08 17.86 -26.19
N SER A 229 -26.45 19.15 -26.06
CA SER A 229 -27.06 19.91 -27.15
C SER A 229 -26.11 20.13 -28.34
N ALA A 230 -24.80 20.26 -28.08
CA ALA A 230 -23.80 20.37 -29.13
C ALA A 230 -23.63 19.05 -29.90
N MET A 231 -23.66 17.91 -29.21
CA MET A 231 -23.64 16.58 -29.83
C MET A 231 -24.92 16.27 -30.62
N GLN A 232 -26.09 16.80 -30.21
CA GLN A 232 -27.34 16.65 -30.96
C GLN A 232 -27.34 17.32 -32.34
N MET A 233 -26.45 18.29 -32.57
CA MET A 233 -26.34 19.02 -33.84
C MET A 233 -25.43 18.33 -34.87
N GLN A 234 -24.78 17.21 -34.52
CA GLN A 234 -23.73 16.62 -35.36
C GLN A 234 -24.02 15.24 -35.98
N ASP A 235 -25.00 14.43 -35.54
CA ASP A 235 -25.17 13.08 -36.13
C ASP A 235 -26.60 12.58 -36.37
N SER A 236 -26.75 11.91 -37.51
CA SER A 236 -27.96 11.37 -38.15
C SER A 236 -28.16 9.86 -37.89
N HIS A 237 -28.35 9.45 -36.62
CA HIS A 237 -28.81 8.09 -36.30
C HIS A 237 -29.86 8.08 -35.18
N THR A 238 -30.98 7.39 -35.42
CA THR A 238 -32.22 7.43 -34.62
C THR A 238 -32.09 6.89 -33.20
N ASP A 239 -31.14 5.98 -32.96
CA ASP A 239 -30.99 5.29 -31.68
C ASP A 239 -30.21 6.12 -30.65
N LEU A 240 -29.30 6.98 -31.11
CA LEU A 240 -28.61 7.94 -30.25
C LEU A 240 -29.55 9.04 -29.75
N LYS A 241 -30.57 9.41 -30.54
CA LYS A 241 -31.60 10.39 -30.14
C LYS A 241 -32.47 9.90 -28.99
N LYS A 242 -32.86 8.62 -28.99
CA LYS A 242 -33.68 8.01 -27.92
C LYS A 242 -32.92 7.95 -26.60
N ASN A 243 -31.71 7.40 -26.61
CA ASN A 243 -30.87 7.31 -25.41
C ASN A 243 -30.52 8.69 -24.82
N LEU A 244 -30.35 9.69 -25.68
CA LEU A 244 -30.04 11.06 -25.26
C LEU A 244 -31.28 11.78 -24.70
N ALA A 245 -32.48 11.50 -25.24
CA ALA A 245 -33.74 11.97 -24.67
C ALA A 245 -34.00 11.38 -23.28
N ASP A 246 -33.81 10.08 -23.10
CA ASP A 246 -33.95 9.40 -21.80
C ASP A 246 -32.96 9.97 -20.76
N CYS A 247 -31.73 10.28 -21.17
CA CYS A 247 -30.76 10.95 -20.31
C CYS A 247 -31.18 12.38 -19.93
N LYS A 248 -31.84 13.11 -20.84
CA LYS A 248 -32.35 14.47 -20.58
C LYS A 248 -33.52 14.46 -19.61
N GLU A 249 -34.43 13.51 -19.74
CA GLU A 249 -35.58 13.34 -18.83
C GLU A 249 -35.14 12.92 -17.42
N ASN A 250 -34.19 11.98 -17.33
CA ASN A 250 -33.61 11.57 -16.05
C ASN A 250 -32.89 12.73 -15.35
N TYR A 251 -32.18 13.57 -16.11
CA TYR A 251 -31.55 14.77 -15.59
C TYR A 251 -32.58 15.80 -15.11
N GLN A 252 -33.64 16.07 -15.88
CA GLN A 252 -34.70 17.01 -15.50
C GLN A 252 -35.46 16.55 -14.26
N SER A 253 -35.70 15.25 -14.15
CA SER A 253 -36.28 14.63 -12.94
C SER A 253 -35.38 14.87 -11.72
N ALA A 254 -34.07 14.65 -11.84
CA ALA A 254 -33.11 14.89 -10.76
C ALA A 254 -33.03 16.37 -10.34
N VAL A 255 -33.05 17.32 -11.29
CA VAL A 255 -33.09 18.76 -10.98
C VAL A 255 -34.39 19.14 -10.25
N SER A 256 -35.54 18.63 -10.68
CA SER A 256 -36.82 18.91 -10.01
C SER A 256 -36.88 18.37 -8.58
N GLN A 257 -36.21 17.25 -8.30
CA GLN A 257 -36.13 16.69 -6.95
C GLN A 257 -35.23 17.53 -6.04
N LEU A 258 -34.15 18.09 -6.58
CA LEU A 258 -33.29 19.03 -5.86
C LEU A 258 -34.02 20.34 -5.55
N GLU A 259 -34.76 20.92 -6.50
CA GLU A 259 -35.57 22.12 -6.27
C GLU A 259 -36.68 21.90 -5.21
N LYS A 260 -37.29 20.72 -5.20
CA LYS A 260 -38.24 20.32 -4.14
C LYS A 260 -37.56 20.25 -2.78
N SER A 261 -36.31 19.77 -2.70
CA SER A 261 -35.55 19.71 -1.44
C SER A 261 -35.09 21.08 -0.92
N ASP A 262 -34.77 22.02 -1.82
CA ASP A 262 -34.42 23.40 -1.47
C ASP A 262 -35.63 24.16 -0.89
N ASN A 263 -36.84 23.90 -1.42
CA ASN A 263 -38.08 24.45 -0.87
C ASN A 263 -38.39 23.91 0.53
N VAL A 264 -38.08 22.64 0.81
CA VAL A 264 -38.24 22.03 2.14
C VAL A 264 -37.28 22.63 3.16
N LEU A 265 -36.03 22.90 2.77
CA LEU A 265 -35.04 23.60 3.62
C LEU A 265 -35.42 25.07 3.89
N ALA A 266 -36.07 25.74 2.93
CA ALA A 266 -36.57 27.10 3.10
C ALA A 266 -37.77 27.18 4.08
N ILE A 267 -38.64 26.16 4.09
CA ILE A 267 -39.77 26.05 5.03
C ILE A 267 -39.28 25.76 6.46
N GLY A 268 -38.29 24.86 6.61
CA GLY A 268 -37.69 24.52 7.91
C GLY A 268 -37.07 25.72 8.63
N ASN A 269 -36.42 26.63 7.90
CA ASN A 269 -35.83 27.85 8.46
C ASN A 269 -36.85 28.95 8.79
N LYS A 270 -38.07 28.92 8.23
CA LYS A 270 -39.16 29.85 8.58
C LYS A 270 -39.89 29.45 9.87
N LEU A 271 -39.93 28.14 10.19
CA LEU A 271 -40.61 27.61 11.37
C LEU A 271 -39.78 27.70 12.66
N SER A 272 -38.46 27.88 12.58
CA SER A 272 -37.57 28.01 13.75
C SER A 272 -37.42 29.45 14.29
N GLY A 273 -38.22 30.40 13.81
CA GLY A 273 -38.07 31.84 14.06
C GLY A 273 -39.05 32.49 15.05
N SER A 274 -39.94 31.75 15.71
CA SER A 274 -40.94 32.33 16.63
C SER A 274 -41.22 31.40 17.83
N GLY A 275 -40.87 31.83 19.04
CA GLY A 275 -41.35 31.20 20.27
C GLY A 275 -40.34 31.20 21.42
N SER A 276 -40.61 32.02 22.41
CA SER A 276 -39.96 32.21 23.71
C SER A 276 -39.66 30.93 24.52
N THR A 277 -38.56 30.96 25.28
CA THR A 277 -38.27 30.02 26.39
C THR A 277 -39.34 30.08 27.48
N PRO A 278 -39.59 28.97 28.21
CA PRO A 278 -39.17 28.99 29.61
C PRO A 278 -38.61 27.67 30.19
N ALA A 279 -37.82 27.90 31.23
CA ALA A 279 -37.41 27.11 32.40
C ALA A 279 -37.90 25.66 32.62
N SER A 280 -36.92 24.83 33.02
CA SER A 280 -36.94 23.74 34.02
C SER A 280 -38.26 23.06 34.42
N SER A 281 -38.30 21.73 34.30
CA SER A 281 -38.70 20.87 35.43
C SER A 281 -38.24 19.41 35.24
N SER A 282 -37.74 18.87 36.33
CA SER A 282 -37.37 17.48 36.57
C SER A 282 -38.60 16.59 36.73
N THR A 283 -38.69 15.43 36.05
CA THR A 283 -39.36 14.24 36.61
C THR A 283 -39.01 12.93 35.85
N SER A 284 -38.61 11.92 36.65
CA SER A 284 -38.87 10.47 36.56
C SER A 284 -38.58 9.63 35.29
N VAL A 285 -37.60 8.74 35.45
CA VAL A 285 -37.42 7.37 34.88
C VAL A 285 -38.71 6.52 35.11
N PRO A 286 -39.16 5.57 34.24
CA PRO A 286 -38.46 4.30 33.98
C PRO A 286 -38.59 3.61 32.61
N SER A 287 -37.69 2.67 32.38
CA SER A 287 -37.70 1.62 31.36
C SER A 287 -38.85 0.61 31.56
N PRO A 288 -39.25 -0.10 30.50
CA PRO A 288 -39.31 -1.56 30.63
C PRO A 288 -38.86 -2.36 29.39
N THR A 289 -38.65 -3.63 29.68
CA THR A 289 -38.08 -4.77 28.97
C THR A 289 -38.99 -5.45 27.91
N SER A 290 -38.32 -6.24 27.06
CA SER A 290 -38.71 -7.55 26.47
C SER A 290 -39.93 -7.68 25.54
N ALA A 291 -39.72 -8.21 24.33
CA ALA A 291 -40.53 -9.30 23.75
C ALA A 291 -39.87 -9.92 22.50
N SER A 292 -39.80 -11.24 22.52
CA SER A 292 -39.34 -12.21 21.51
C SER A 292 -40.45 -12.66 20.55
N ALA A 293 -40.11 -13.14 19.34
CA ALA A 293 -40.90 -14.14 18.56
C ALA A 293 -40.05 -14.71 17.38
N PRO A 294 -40.41 -15.83 16.71
CA PRO A 294 -40.05 -17.19 17.11
C PRO A 294 -39.38 -18.05 16.01
N ALA A 295 -38.89 -19.23 16.43
CA ALA A 295 -38.32 -20.29 15.59
C ALA A 295 -39.37 -21.35 15.22
N ALA A 296 -39.21 -21.97 14.03
CA ALA A 296 -39.93 -23.17 13.61
C ALA A 296 -38.99 -24.39 13.58
N SER A 297 -39.49 -25.50 14.10
CA SER A 297 -38.85 -26.79 14.37
C SER A 297 -39.14 -27.83 13.28
N THR A 298 -38.22 -28.78 13.05
CA THR A 298 -38.55 -30.21 12.78
C THR A 298 -37.37 -31.14 13.10
N SER A 299 -37.56 -31.93 14.16
CA SER A 299 -37.27 -33.38 14.36
C SER A 299 -35.95 -34.04 13.93
N THR A 300 -35.30 -34.66 14.93
CA THR A 300 -34.29 -35.74 14.90
C THR A 300 -34.91 -37.12 14.56
N PRO A 301 -34.13 -38.22 14.35
CA PRO A 301 -33.60 -39.03 15.47
C PRO A 301 -32.19 -39.68 15.21
N SER A 302 -31.31 -39.61 16.20
CA SER A 302 -30.76 -40.73 17.01
C SER A 302 -29.80 -41.74 16.33
N SER A 303 -28.58 -41.85 16.86
CA SER A 303 -28.06 -43.08 17.50
C SER A 303 -26.71 -42.83 18.18
N ARG A 304 -26.52 -43.52 19.32
CA ARG A 304 -25.35 -43.58 20.21
C ARG A 304 -24.16 -44.22 19.46
N THR A 305 -22.89 -43.96 19.79
CA THR A 305 -22.18 -44.70 20.86
C THR A 305 -20.92 -43.98 21.36
N VAL A 306 -20.75 -44.10 22.67
CA VAL A 306 -19.60 -43.73 23.52
C VAL A 306 -18.47 -44.75 23.36
N SER A 307 -17.21 -44.29 23.26
CA SER A 307 -16.04 -45.04 23.74
C SER A 307 -14.75 -44.19 23.75
N ALA A 308 -14.37 -43.71 24.93
CA ALA A 308 -12.96 -43.68 25.39
C ALA A 308 -12.73 -44.99 26.20
N PRO A 309 -11.51 -45.39 26.67
CA PRO A 309 -10.23 -44.66 26.77
C PRO A 309 -8.99 -45.52 26.38
N THR A 310 -7.77 -44.99 26.50
CA THR A 310 -6.68 -45.54 27.37
C THR A 310 -5.36 -44.81 27.17
N CYS A 311 -4.78 -44.32 28.27
CA CYS A 311 -3.36 -44.10 28.46
C CYS A 311 -2.60 -45.44 28.50
N LYS A 312 -1.36 -45.46 27.98
CA LYS A 312 -0.30 -46.34 28.47
C LYS A 312 1.06 -45.63 28.34
N PRO A 313 1.92 -45.70 29.37
CA PRO A 313 3.32 -45.33 29.29
C PRO A 313 4.22 -46.56 29.05
N ALA A 314 5.35 -46.33 28.38
CA ALA A 314 6.65 -46.96 28.58
C ALA A 314 7.70 -46.02 27.97
#